data_AF-A0A7X7PXF6-F1
#
_entry.id   AF-A0A7X7PXF6-F1
#
_cell.length_a   1.000
_cell.length_b   1.000
_cell.length_c   1.000
_cell.angle_alpha   90.00
_cell.angle_beta   90.00
_cell.angle_gamma   90.00
#
_symmetry.space_group_name_H-M   'P 1'
#
loop_
_entity.id
_entity.type
_entity.pdbx_description
1 polymer ?
#
loop_
_entity_poly.entity_id
_entity_poly.type
_entity_poly.pdbx_seq_one_letter_code
_entity_poly.pdbx_strand_id
1 'polypeptide(L)'
;MDADYDSKTRITGIEERTTGSFGQSCLVVLHAPVHTELGRRYALDKDVITIGRGRGNDIVLPSDCVSRQHARIERRGEAVYIVDLASTNGTFINDERKPIRERRLARGDQLRIGDRIFKHLTGSDIELQYHDIIFRMAVTDGLTNLANRKQLDAILADEVSRALRYGRDLSVVMLDIDHFKRINDTYG
;
A
#
# COMPACT_ATOMS: atom_id res chain seq x y z
N MET A 1 -5.59 41.33 -50.76
CA MET A 1 -4.44 40.74 -50.05
C MET A 1 -4.86 40.60 -48.61
N ASP A 2 -4.99 39.34 -48.24
CA ASP A 2 -5.56 38.74 -47.02
C ASP A 2 -5.07 39.42 -45.73
N ALA A 3 -5.96 39.92 -44.86
CA ALA A 3 -6.83 39.19 -43.91
C ALA A 3 -6.04 38.62 -42.71
N ASP A 4 -5.93 39.51 -41.73
CA ASP A 4 -5.47 39.37 -40.34
C ASP A 4 -6.24 38.26 -39.59
N TYR A 5 -5.52 37.30 -39.01
CA TYR A 5 -6.09 36.17 -38.26
C TYR A 5 -5.81 36.36 -36.76
N ASP A 6 -6.63 37.19 -36.09
CA ASP A 6 -6.71 37.26 -34.62
C ASP A 6 -7.79 36.29 -34.12
N SER A 7 -7.44 35.00 -33.99
CA SER A 7 -8.33 34.01 -33.38
C SER A 7 -8.24 34.08 -31.85
N LYS A 8 -8.99 35.02 -31.25
CA LYS A 8 -9.33 34.99 -29.82
C LYS A 8 -10.32 33.85 -29.57
N THR A 9 -9.82 32.72 -29.04
CA THR A 9 -10.66 31.61 -28.59
C THR A 9 -11.53 32.06 -27.41
N ARG A 10 -12.83 32.18 -27.66
CA ARG A 10 -13.85 32.49 -26.66
C ARG A 10 -14.17 31.19 -25.91
N ILE A 11 -13.58 31.00 -24.73
CA ILE A 11 -13.93 29.86 -23.86
C ILE A 11 -15.23 30.21 -23.15
N THR A 12 -16.30 29.49 -23.51
CA THR A 12 -17.59 29.48 -22.83
C THR A 12 -17.37 29.11 -21.37
N GLY A 13 -17.86 29.96 -20.46
CA GLY A 13 -17.73 29.78 -19.02
C GLY A 13 -18.25 28.40 -18.60
N ILE A 14 -17.34 27.58 -18.10
CA ILE A 14 -17.70 26.37 -17.38
C ILE A 14 -18.15 26.84 -16.01
N GLU A 15 -19.46 26.73 -15.75
CA GLU A 15 -20.02 26.90 -14.42
C GLU A 15 -19.23 26.02 -13.44
N GLU A 16 -18.51 26.67 -12.54
CA GLU A 16 -17.88 26.05 -11.39
C GLU A 16 -18.96 25.38 -10.55
N ARG A 17 -19.26 24.11 -10.86
CA ARG A 17 -19.91 23.24 -9.90
C ARG A 17 -18.93 23.06 -8.76
N THR A 18 -19.25 23.74 -7.66
CA THR A 18 -18.64 23.61 -6.33
C THR A 18 -18.96 22.23 -5.75
N THR A 19 -18.49 21.16 -6.39
CA THR A 19 -18.38 19.85 -5.75
C THR A 19 -17.11 19.88 -4.92
N GLY A 20 -17.27 19.95 -3.60
CA GLY A 20 -16.17 19.97 -2.65
C GLY A 20 -15.12 18.90 -2.97
N SER A 21 -13.86 19.34 -3.02
CA SER A 21 -12.67 18.49 -3.12
C SER A 21 -12.50 17.68 -1.82
N PHE A 22 -13.40 16.72 -1.56
CA PHE A 22 -13.26 15.79 -0.44
C PHE A 22 -12.10 14.84 -0.76
N GLY A 23 -10.94 15.13 -0.14
CA GLY A 23 -9.64 14.58 -0.50
C GLY A 23 -9.62 13.05 -0.61
N GLN A 24 -9.17 12.57 -1.78
CA GLN A 24 -8.84 11.19 -2.07
C GLN A 24 -7.67 10.75 -1.16
N SER A 25 -7.98 10.29 0.05
CA SER A 25 -6.98 9.75 0.97
C SER A 25 -6.90 8.22 0.84
N CYS A 26 -5.70 7.66 1.00
CA CYS A 26 -5.50 6.22 1.01
C CYS A 26 -4.43 5.79 2.01
N LEU A 27 -4.49 4.51 2.41
CA LEU A 27 -3.38 3.81 3.03
C LEU A 27 -2.65 2.98 1.98
N VAL A 28 -1.33 3.12 1.91
CA VAL A 28 -0.46 2.31 1.05
C VAL A 28 0.37 1.38 1.90
N VAL A 29 0.41 0.09 1.55
CA VAL A 29 1.23 -0.90 2.25
C VAL A 29 2.71 -0.66 1.93
N LEU A 30 3.51 -0.32 2.95
CA LEU A 30 4.97 -0.17 2.85
C LEU A 30 5.73 -1.42 3.27
N HIS A 31 5.16 -2.20 4.19
CA HIS A 31 5.75 -3.45 4.67
C HIS A 31 4.63 -4.46 4.94
N ALA A 32 4.83 -5.70 4.48
CA ALA A 32 3.94 -6.83 4.74
C ALA A 32 4.74 -8.15 4.64
N PRO A 33 4.30 -9.21 5.35
CA PRO A 33 4.93 -10.53 5.26
C PRO A 33 4.86 -11.17 3.87
N VAL A 34 3.83 -10.82 3.08
CA VAL A 34 3.66 -11.29 1.71
C VAL A 34 3.92 -10.13 0.76
N HIS A 35 5.01 -10.20 0.02
CA HIS A 35 5.50 -9.07 -0.78
C HIS A 35 4.56 -8.64 -1.93
N THR A 36 3.67 -9.53 -2.37
CA THR A 36 2.62 -9.19 -3.36
C THR A 36 1.62 -8.16 -2.84
N GLU A 37 1.59 -7.90 -1.54
CA GLU A 37 0.74 -6.88 -0.92
C GLU A 37 1.42 -5.51 -0.81
N LEU A 38 2.73 -5.41 -1.06
CA LEU A 38 3.44 -4.14 -1.06
C LEU A 38 2.90 -3.21 -2.15
N GLY A 39 2.76 -1.93 -1.83
CA GLY A 39 2.17 -0.94 -2.73
C GLY A 39 0.64 -1.04 -2.85
N ARG A 40 0.00 -2.08 -2.29
CA ARG A 40 -1.46 -2.19 -2.27
C ARG A 40 -2.05 -0.96 -1.58
N ARG A 41 -3.12 -0.42 -2.17
CA ARG A 41 -3.79 0.78 -1.70
C ARG A 41 -5.17 0.43 -1.16
N TYR A 42 -5.52 1.04 -0.02
CA TYR A 42 -6.85 1.01 0.55
C TYR A 42 -7.39 2.43 0.54
N ALA A 43 -8.43 2.67 -0.25
CA ALA A 43 -9.09 3.97 -0.30
C ALA A 43 -9.76 4.25 1.06
N LEU A 44 -9.63 5.49 1.55
CA LEU A 44 -10.32 5.95 2.75
C LEU A 44 -11.63 6.65 2.37
N ASP A 45 -12.50 5.93 1.67
CA ASP A 45 -13.71 6.44 1.01
C ASP A 45 -15.00 6.30 1.85
N LYS A 46 -14.95 5.59 2.97
CA LYS A 46 -16.07 5.46 3.93
C LYS A 46 -15.86 6.32 5.17
N ASP A 47 -16.96 6.63 5.86
CA ASP A 47 -16.92 7.32 7.15
C ASP A 47 -16.23 6.49 8.23
N VAL A 48 -16.43 5.17 8.19
CA VAL A 48 -15.77 4.21 9.07
C VAL A 48 -15.21 3.07 8.24
N ILE A 49 -13.93 2.77 8.42
CA ILE A 49 -13.23 1.64 7.79
C ILE A 49 -12.66 0.77 8.90
N THR A 50 -13.09 -0.47 8.95
CA THR A 50 -12.66 -1.45 9.96
C THR A 50 -11.44 -2.22 9.50
N ILE A 51 -10.53 -2.50 10.42
CA ILE A 51 -9.25 -3.18 10.17
C ILE A 51 -9.11 -4.34 11.15
N GLY A 52 -8.80 -5.54 10.65
CA GLY A 52 -8.53 -6.69 11.49
C GLY A 52 -8.37 -7.99 10.71
N ARG A 53 -8.04 -9.08 11.39
CA ARG A 53 -7.93 -10.40 10.73
C ARG A 53 -9.27 -11.07 10.41
N GLY A 54 -10.36 -10.60 11.02
CA GLY A 54 -11.69 -11.11 10.77
C GLY A 54 -12.15 -10.79 9.35
N ARG A 55 -12.82 -11.74 8.68
CA ARG A 55 -13.30 -11.56 7.30
C ARG A 55 -14.38 -10.48 7.13
N GLY A 56 -15.00 -10.03 8.23
CA GLY A 56 -16.00 -8.97 8.22
C GLY A 56 -15.45 -7.54 8.27
N ASN A 57 -14.12 -7.35 8.26
CA ASN A 57 -13.53 -6.02 8.21
C ASN A 57 -13.38 -5.53 6.77
N ASP A 58 -13.35 -4.22 6.59
CA ASP A 58 -13.08 -3.57 5.29
C ASP A 58 -11.64 -3.85 4.82
N ILE A 59 -10.68 -3.77 5.74
CA ILE A 59 -9.28 -4.11 5.52
C ILE A 59 -8.96 -5.39 6.29
N VAL A 60 -8.94 -6.51 5.58
CA VAL A 60 -8.65 -7.84 6.16
C VAL A 60 -7.14 -8.09 6.17
N LEU A 61 -6.57 -8.22 7.36
CA LEU A 61 -5.15 -8.51 7.58
C LEU A 61 -4.99 -9.91 8.17
N PRO A 62 -4.81 -10.98 7.36
CA PRO A 62 -4.80 -12.37 7.84
C PRO A 62 -3.48 -12.72 8.55
N SER A 63 -3.31 -12.23 9.77
CA SER A 63 -2.15 -12.49 10.63
C SER A 63 -2.58 -12.73 12.08
N ASP A 64 -1.91 -13.65 12.77
CA ASP A 64 -2.18 -13.95 14.18
C ASP A 64 -1.76 -12.79 15.11
N CYS A 65 -0.88 -11.90 14.64
CA CYS A 65 -0.50 -10.68 15.36
C CYS A 65 -1.58 -9.58 15.29
N VAL A 66 -2.71 -9.83 14.61
CA VAL A 66 -3.79 -8.86 14.42
C VAL A 66 -5.08 -9.39 15.09
N SER A 67 -5.72 -8.59 15.94
CA SER A 67 -7.04 -8.93 16.51
C SER A 67 -8.13 -9.08 15.43
N ARG A 68 -9.20 -9.83 15.72
CA ARG A 68 -10.33 -10.04 14.78
C ARG A 68 -10.94 -8.71 14.35
N GLN A 69 -11.14 -7.80 15.29
CA GLN A 69 -11.37 -6.38 15.08
C GLN A 69 -10.24 -5.67 15.82
N HIS A 70 -9.33 -5.02 15.10
CA HIS A 70 -8.09 -4.50 15.67
C HIS A 70 -8.17 -2.99 15.84
N ALA A 71 -8.54 -2.31 14.77
CA ALA A 71 -8.64 -0.86 14.74
C ALA A 71 -9.72 -0.46 13.75
N ARG A 72 -10.10 0.82 13.79
CA ARG A 72 -10.91 1.42 12.73
C ARG A 72 -10.41 2.82 12.43
N ILE A 73 -10.57 3.21 11.18
CA ILE A 73 -10.36 4.56 10.72
C ILE A 73 -11.72 5.25 10.71
N GLU A 74 -11.78 6.44 11.28
CA GLU A 74 -12.97 7.29 11.33
C GLU A 74 -12.69 8.61 10.64
N ARG A 75 -13.59 9.00 9.74
CA ARG A 75 -13.64 10.33 9.15
C ARG A 75 -14.47 11.23 10.05
N ARG A 76 -13.87 12.33 10.50
CA ARG A 76 -14.51 13.35 11.36
C ARG A 76 -14.30 14.71 10.69
N GLY A 77 -15.24 15.10 9.84
CA GLY A 77 -15.10 16.25 8.95
C GLY A 77 -14.00 16.01 7.90
N GLU A 78 -13.06 16.93 7.78
CA GLU A 78 -11.91 16.80 6.86
C GLU A 78 -10.75 15.96 7.45
N ALA A 79 -10.84 15.61 8.72
CA ALA A 79 -9.79 14.89 9.43
C ALA A 79 -10.08 13.38 9.46
N VAL A 80 -9.00 12.60 9.37
CA VAL A 80 -9.04 11.14 9.51
C VAL A 80 -8.39 10.78 10.84
N TYR A 81 -9.01 9.88 11.59
CA TYR A 81 -8.52 9.37 12.87
C TYR A 81 -8.37 7.85 12.78
N ILE A 82 -7.32 7.33 13.40
CA ILE A 82 -7.20 5.90 13.70
C ILE A 82 -7.56 5.68 15.17
N VAL A 83 -8.40 4.66 15.42
CA VAL A 83 -8.87 4.26 16.75
C VAL A 83 -8.54 2.79 16.94
N ASP A 84 -7.76 2.47 17.97
CA ASP A 84 -7.49 1.09 18.39
C ASP A 84 -8.69 0.53 19.16
N LEU A 85 -9.12 -0.68 18.82
CA LEU A 85 -10.29 -1.35 19.40
C LEU A 85 -9.89 -2.31 20.54
N ALA A 86 -9.02 -1.85 21.43
CA ALA A 86 -8.43 -2.64 22.50
C ALA A 86 -7.75 -3.92 21.97
N SER A 87 -6.92 -3.75 20.94
CA SER A 87 -6.21 -4.85 20.31
C SER A 87 -5.15 -5.47 21.24
N THR A 88 -4.80 -6.74 21.01
CA THR A 88 -3.85 -7.45 21.87
C THR A 88 -2.43 -6.89 21.74
N ASN A 89 -2.02 -6.54 20.52
CA ASN A 89 -0.66 -6.11 20.22
C ASN A 89 -0.53 -4.58 20.06
N GLY A 90 -1.66 -3.86 20.06
CA GLY A 90 -1.69 -2.41 19.91
C GLY A 90 -1.54 -1.93 18.47
N THR A 91 -1.95 -0.68 18.27
CA THR A 91 -1.76 0.09 17.04
C THR A 91 -0.70 1.17 17.29
N PHE A 92 0.25 1.37 16.36
CA PHE A 92 1.37 2.30 16.55
C PHE A 92 1.49 3.27 15.37
N ILE A 93 2.02 4.47 15.64
CA ILE A 93 2.30 5.49 14.63
C ILE A 93 3.77 5.90 14.70
N ASN A 94 4.41 6.12 13.54
CA ASN A 94 5.76 6.71 13.38
C ASN A 94 6.84 6.08 14.29
N ASP A 95 6.88 4.75 14.36
CA ASP A 95 7.80 3.96 15.19
C ASP A 95 7.78 4.29 16.70
N GLU A 96 6.72 4.94 17.19
CA GLU A 96 6.54 5.18 18.61
C GLU A 96 6.42 3.85 19.39
N ARG A 97 7.08 3.77 20.56
CA ARG A 97 7.11 2.55 21.39
C ARG A 97 5.80 2.27 22.12
N LYS A 98 4.94 3.28 22.30
CA LYS A 98 3.67 3.15 23.02
C LYS A 98 2.52 3.02 22.01
N PRO A 99 1.59 2.08 22.22
CA PRO A 99 0.43 1.99 21.35
C PRO A 99 -0.49 3.20 21.57
N ILE A 100 -1.16 3.62 20.51
CA ILE A 100 -2.18 4.65 20.55
C ILE A 100 -3.53 4.04 20.99
N ARG A 101 -4.40 4.86 21.59
CA ARG A 101 -5.84 4.55 21.68
C ARG A 101 -6.60 5.21 20.53
N GLU A 102 -6.31 6.49 20.31
CA GLU A 102 -6.85 7.27 19.21
C GLU A 102 -5.79 8.30 18.78
N ARG A 103 -5.68 8.54 17.47
CA ARG A 103 -4.77 9.55 16.92
C ARG A 103 -5.32 10.07 15.60
N ARG A 104 -5.22 11.38 15.37
CA ARG A 104 -5.42 11.97 14.05
C ARG A 104 -4.30 11.50 13.11
N LEU A 105 -4.65 10.94 11.95
CA LEU A 105 -3.71 10.60 10.90
C LEU A 105 -3.39 11.83 10.05
N ALA A 106 -2.17 12.33 10.18
CA ALA A 106 -1.62 13.35 9.29
C ALA A 106 -1.10 12.72 7.99
N ARG A 107 -0.92 13.53 6.95
CA ARG A 107 -0.28 13.10 5.71
C ARG A 107 1.13 12.59 6.02
N GLY A 108 1.49 11.44 5.45
CA GLY A 108 2.80 10.82 5.58
C GLY A 108 3.00 9.96 6.82
N ASP A 109 2.04 9.96 7.76
CA ASP A 109 2.11 9.11 8.95
C ASP A 109 2.22 7.64 8.57
N GLN A 110 3.10 6.94 9.30
CA GLN A 110 3.27 5.50 9.19
C GLN A 110 2.48 4.81 10.29
N LEU A 111 1.50 4.01 9.90
CA LEU A 111 0.63 3.25 10.78
C LEU A 111 1.09 1.79 10.81
N ARG A 112 1.42 1.26 11.98
CA ARG A 112 1.77 -0.15 12.18
C ARG A 112 0.66 -0.89 12.91
N ILE A 113 0.16 -1.96 12.28
CA ILE A 113 -0.86 -2.87 12.82
C ILE A 113 -0.35 -4.30 12.61
N GLY A 114 -0.07 -5.01 13.70
CA GLY A 114 0.56 -6.33 13.65
C GLY A 114 1.92 -6.28 12.94
N ASP A 115 2.05 -7.08 11.88
CA ASP A 115 3.23 -7.26 11.04
C ASP A 115 3.25 -6.37 9.78
N ARG A 116 2.34 -5.39 9.68
CA ARG A 116 2.20 -4.53 8.51
C ARG A 116 2.40 -3.06 8.84
N ILE A 117 3.01 -2.34 7.91
CA ILE A 117 3.20 -0.89 7.96
C ILE A 117 2.49 -0.26 6.77
N PHE A 118 1.66 0.73 7.05
CA PHE A 118 0.92 1.52 6.07
C PHE A 118 1.38 2.96 6.11
N LYS A 119 1.32 3.67 4.98
CA LYS A 119 1.50 5.12 4.93
C LYS A 119 0.22 5.81 4.50
N HIS A 120 -0.18 6.84 5.22
CA HIS A 120 -1.34 7.67 4.89
C HIS A 120 -0.96 8.74 3.87
N LEU A 121 -1.67 8.79 2.74
CA LEU A 121 -1.40 9.71 1.62
C LEU A 121 -2.70 10.41 1.21
N THR A 122 -2.62 11.67 0.76
CA THR A 122 -3.78 12.51 0.40
C THR A 122 -3.71 13.01 -1.05
N GLY A 123 -4.87 13.23 -1.69
CA GLY A 123 -5.04 13.39 -3.14
C GLY A 123 -4.30 14.53 -3.86
N SER A 124 -3.65 15.46 -3.17
CA SER A 124 -2.73 16.44 -3.81
C SER A 124 -1.46 15.79 -4.38
N ASP A 125 -1.24 14.49 -4.13
CA ASP A 125 -0.01 13.75 -4.39
C ASP A 125 -0.10 12.83 -5.64
N ILE A 126 -0.78 13.22 -6.74
CA ILE A 126 -0.79 12.42 -7.99
C ILE A 126 0.62 12.13 -8.52
N GLU A 127 1.64 12.88 -8.09
CA GLU A 127 3.07 12.57 -8.25
C GLU A 127 3.49 11.16 -7.71
N LEU A 128 2.68 10.56 -6.84
CA LEU A 128 2.74 9.14 -6.44
C LEU A 128 2.52 8.15 -7.60
N GLN A 129 2.07 8.61 -8.77
CA GLN A 129 2.06 7.79 -10.00
C GLN A 129 3.47 7.43 -10.47
N TYR A 130 4.49 8.24 -10.13
CA TYR A 130 5.88 7.90 -10.46
C TYR A 130 6.48 6.85 -9.52
N HIS A 131 6.06 6.82 -8.25
CA HIS A 131 6.65 5.90 -7.26
C HIS A 131 6.17 4.45 -7.43
N ASP A 132 4.96 4.24 -7.96
CA ASP A 132 4.40 2.91 -8.24
C ASP A 132 5.18 2.17 -9.34
N ILE A 133 5.53 2.89 -10.42
CA ILE A 133 6.32 2.36 -11.54
C ILE A 133 7.77 2.15 -11.11
N ILE A 134 8.36 3.09 -10.34
CA ILE A 134 9.73 2.94 -9.81
C ILE A 134 9.82 1.76 -8.83
N PHE A 135 8.82 1.56 -7.97
CA PHE A 135 8.78 0.41 -7.07
C PHE A 135 8.67 -0.91 -7.84
N ARG A 136 7.79 -1.00 -8.84
CA ARG A 136 7.68 -2.20 -9.69
C ARG A 136 8.97 -2.47 -10.48
N MET A 137 9.61 -1.46 -11.06
CA MET A 137 10.91 -1.64 -11.75
C MET A 137 12.05 -2.01 -10.79
N ALA A 138 12.00 -1.55 -9.53
CA ALA A 138 13.03 -1.80 -8.54
C ALA A 138 12.89 -3.17 -7.85
N VAL A 139 11.69 -3.77 -7.87
CA VAL A 139 11.34 -4.97 -7.09
C VAL A 139 10.99 -6.16 -7.96
N THR A 140 10.52 -5.95 -9.19
CA THR A 140 10.14 -7.03 -10.12
C THR A 140 10.96 -7.03 -11.40
N ASP A 141 11.20 -8.19 -11.99
CA ASP A 141 11.81 -8.27 -13.32
C ASP A 141 10.75 -8.02 -14.41
N GLY A 142 11.15 -7.32 -15.47
CA GLY A 142 10.23 -6.89 -16.52
C GLY A 142 9.73 -7.99 -17.44
N LEU A 143 10.33 -9.19 -17.41
CA LEU A 143 9.98 -10.29 -18.30
C LEU A 143 8.87 -11.16 -17.68
N THR A 144 8.96 -11.43 -16.39
CA THR A 144 8.07 -12.37 -15.70
C THR A 144 7.16 -11.71 -14.66
N ASN A 145 7.37 -10.42 -14.37
CA ASN A 145 6.75 -9.69 -13.24
C ASN A 145 6.97 -10.37 -11.87
N LEU A 146 7.92 -11.30 -11.76
CA LEU A 146 8.28 -11.93 -10.50
C LEU A 146 9.23 -11.02 -9.72
N ALA A 147 9.36 -11.29 -8.42
CA ALA A 147 10.31 -10.60 -7.58
C ALA A 147 11.73 -10.77 -8.14
N ASN A 148 12.43 -9.66 -8.36
CA ASN A 148 13.79 -9.68 -8.84
C ASN A 148 14.75 -10.22 -7.75
N ARG A 149 16.00 -10.47 -8.14
CA ARG A 149 17.00 -11.04 -7.25
C ARG A 149 17.21 -10.23 -5.96
N LYS A 150 17.29 -8.91 -6.09
CA LYS A 150 17.48 -8.00 -4.95
C LYS A 150 16.34 -8.14 -3.95
N GLN A 151 15.11 -8.26 -4.45
CA GLN A 151 13.96 -8.50 -3.61
C GLN A 151 14.06 -9.88 -2.97
N LEU A 152 14.28 -10.96 -3.74
CA LEU A 152 14.43 -12.32 -3.20
C LEU A 152 15.42 -12.39 -2.03
N ASP A 153 16.59 -11.77 -2.17
CA ASP A 153 17.61 -11.76 -1.13
C ASP A 153 17.15 -11.03 0.15
N ALA A 154 16.41 -9.92 0.00
CA ALA A 154 15.83 -9.20 1.14
C ALA A 154 14.77 -10.04 1.87
N ILE A 155 13.90 -10.72 1.12
CA ILE A 155 12.87 -11.62 1.67
C ILE A 155 13.52 -12.75 2.46
N LEU A 156 14.51 -13.42 1.85
CA LEU A 156 15.19 -14.54 2.48
C LEU A 156 15.88 -14.14 3.78
N ALA A 157 16.50 -12.95 3.84
CA ALA A 157 17.14 -12.46 5.06
C ALA A 157 16.15 -12.22 6.20
N ASP A 158 15.00 -11.60 5.90
CA ASP A 158 13.93 -11.37 6.88
C ASP A 158 13.32 -12.69 7.35
N GLU A 159 13.07 -13.62 6.43
CA GLU A 159 12.48 -14.92 6.73
C GLU A 159 13.40 -15.82 7.55
N VAL A 160 14.71 -15.82 7.27
CA VAL A 160 15.72 -16.49 8.11
C VAL A 160 15.71 -15.90 9.51
N SER A 161 15.71 -14.56 9.62
CA SER A 161 15.68 -13.87 10.91
C SER A 161 14.42 -14.19 11.70
N ARG A 162 13.27 -14.30 11.01
CA ARG A 162 11.97 -14.66 11.58
C ARG A 162 11.94 -16.11 12.05
N ALA A 163 12.40 -17.04 11.22
CA ALA A 163 12.51 -18.45 11.53
C ALA A 163 13.37 -18.69 12.78
N LEU A 164 14.55 -18.06 12.84
CA LEU A 164 15.45 -18.11 14.00
C LEU A 164 14.82 -17.51 15.25
N ARG A 165 14.16 -16.35 15.13
CA ARG A 165 13.52 -15.66 16.28
C ARG A 165 12.39 -16.48 16.90
N TYR A 166 11.63 -17.20 16.09
CA TYR A 166 10.43 -17.92 16.54
C TYR A 166 10.61 -19.44 16.59
N GLY A 167 11.83 -19.96 16.35
CA GLY A 167 12.12 -21.39 16.36
C GLY A 167 11.29 -22.19 15.36
N ARG A 168 11.08 -21.65 14.15
CA ARG A 168 10.30 -22.29 13.09
C ARG A 168 11.22 -22.79 11.97
N ASP A 169 10.83 -23.89 11.34
CA ASP A 169 11.52 -24.40 10.16
C ASP A 169 11.24 -23.50 8.95
N LEU A 170 12.29 -23.21 8.17
CA LEU A 170 12.21 -22.49 6.90
C LEU A 170 12.62 -23.44 5.77
N SER A 171 11.83 -23.48 4.69
CA SER A 171 12.14 -24.25 3.49
C SER A 171 12.17 -23.33 2.27
N VAL A 172 13.12 -23.56 1.37
CA VAL A 172 13.26 -22.82 0.10
C VAL A 172 13.18 -23.80 -1.04
N VAL A 173 12.39 -23.48 -2.06
CA VAL A 173 12.28 -24.27 -3.29
C VAL A 173 12.84 -23.43 -4.44
N MET A 174 13.80 -23.99 -5.17
CA MET A 174 14.33 -23.42 -6.39
C MET A 174 13.91 -24.29 -7.57
N LEU A 175 13.40 -23.66 -8.62
CA LEU A 175 12.91 -24.30 -9.83
C LEU A 175 13.60 -23.65 -11.02
N ASP A 176 13.99 -24.46 -12.00
CA ASP A 176 14.51 -24.02 -13.29
C ASP A 176 13.72 -24.69 -14.42
N ILE A 177 13.61 -24.02 -15.57
CA ILE A 177 12.92 -24.59 -16.74
C ILE A 177 13.92 -25.42 -17.54
N ASP A 178 13.75 -26.73 -17.52
CA ASP A 178 14.56 -27.64 -18.32
C ASP A 178 14.46 -27.34 -19.82
N HIS A 179 15.60 -27.42 -20.51
CA HIS A 179 15.69 -27.24 -21.96
C HIS A 179 15.16 -25.91 -22.49
N PHE A 180 15.14 -24.84 -21.68
CA PHE A 180 14.63 -23.51 -22.08
C PHE A 180 15.22 -22.99 -23.40
N LYS A 181 16.52 -23.24 -23.64
CA LYS A 181 17.19 -22.92 -24.92
C LYS A 181 16.46 -23.49 -26.14
N ARG A 182 16.03 -24.75 -26.06
CA ARG A 182 15.36 -25.45 -27.17
C ARG A 182 13.97 -24.86 -27.46
N ILE A 183 13.31 -24.31 -26.44
CA ILE A 183 12.03 -23.61 -26.58
C ILE A 183 12.24 -22.29 -27.33
N ASN A 184 13.22 -21.48 -26.91
CA ASN A 184 13.59 -20.24 -27.60
C ASN A 184 13.99 -20.52 -29.06
N ASP A 185 14.85 -21.52 -29.29
CA ASP A 185 15.27 -21.93 -30.63
C ASP A 185 14.10 -22.37 -31.54
N THR A 186 12.98 -22.83 -30.96
CA THR A 186 11.78 -23.30 -31.70
C THR A 186 10.73 -22.22 -31.91
N TYR A 187 10.56 -21.30 -30.96
CA TYR A 187 9.42 -20.37 -30.93
C TYR A 187 9.80 -18.88 -30.96
N GLY A 188 11.10 -18.55 -30.85
CA GLY A 188 11.62 -17.18 -30.82
C GLY A 188 12.03 -16.73 -29.43
#